data_AF-A0A968PQG7-F1
#
_entry.id   AF-A0A968PQG7-F1
#
_cell.length_a   1.000
_cell.length_b   1.000
_cell.length_c   1.000
_cell.angle_alpha   90.00
_cell.angle_beta   90.00
_cell.angle_gamma   90.00
#
_symmetry.space_group_name_H-M   'P 1'
#
loop_
_entity.id
_entity.type
_entity.pdbx_description
1 polymer ?
#
loop_
_entity_poly.entity_id
_entity_poly.type
_entity_poly.pdbx_seq_one_letter_code
_entity_poly.pdbx_strand_id
1 'polypeptide(L)' 'MSKTPSDHTQNSEDELLPEYRFDYEKAKPNRFAVNHKTQKLTVVVLDEDVAQVFTTPESVNKVLRALIESMPQSAGGETA' A
#
# COMPACT_ATOMS: atom_id res chain seq x y z
N MET A 1 9.78 21.63 -7.06
CA MET A 1 11.02 20.91 -7.38
C MET A 1 10.62 19.44 -7.45
N SER A 2 10.65 18.70 -8.56
CA SER A 2 11.35 18.81 -9.84
C SER A 2 10.45 18.16 -10.89
N LYS A 3 10.25 18.81 -12.05
CA LYS A 3 9.56 18.20 -13.20
C LYS A 3 10.40 16.99 -13.64
N THR A 4 9.84 15.80 -13.58
CA THR A 4 10.36 14.68 -14.37
C THR A 4 9.89 14.92 -15.81
N PRO A 5 10.81 15.15 -16.77
CA PRO A 5 10.43 15.15 -18.17
C PRO A 5 9.96 13.73 -18.47
N SER A 6 8.70 13.57 -18.84
CA SER A 6 8.24 12.34 -19.48
C SER A 6 8.98 12.30 -20.82
N ASP A 7 10.12 11.64 -20.82
CA ASP A 7 10.88 11.32 -22.01
C ASP A 7 9.95 10.50 -22.90
N HIS A 8 9.45 11.14 -23.96
CA HIS A 8 8.87 10.44 -25.10
C HIS A 8 10.03 9.71 -25.78
N THR A 9 10.53 8.66 -25.13
CA THR A 9 11.35 7.66 -25.79
C THR A 9 10.44 7.08 -26.87
N GLN A 10 10.61 7.53 -28.11
CA GLN A 10 9.99 6.91 -29.26
C GLN A 10 10.56 5.50 -29.35
N ASN A 11 9.86 4.57 -28.69
CA ASN A 11 10.11 3.14 -28.78
C ASN A 11 10.00 2.81 -30.27
N SER A 12 11.15 2.54 -30.88
CA SER A 12 11.30 2.46 -32.34
C SER A 12 10.69 1.18 -32.93
N GLU A 13 9.94 0.44 -32.11
CA GLU A 13 9.33 -0.86 -32.40
C GLU A 13 7.91 -0.94 -31.76
N ASP A 14 7.20 0.18 -31.65
CA ASP A 14 5.80 0.17 -31.21
C ASP A 14 4.94 -0.39 -32.36
N GLU A 15 4.87 -1.73 -32.45
CA GLU A 15 4.05 -2.47 -33.42
C GLU A 15 2.53 -2.24 -33.24
N LEU A 16 2.14 -1.59 -32.13
CA LEU A 16 0.75 -1.31 -31.80
C LEU A 16 0.27 -0.07 -32.54
N LEU A 17 -0.94 -0.18 -33.10
CA LEU A 17 -1.58 0.95 -33.77
C LEU A 17 -1.91 2.07 -32.76
N PRO A 18 -1.96 3.34 -33.19
CA PRO A 18 -2.26 4.48 -32.32
C PRO A 18 -3.55 4.33 -31.48
N GLU A 19 -4.54 3.59 -31.99
CA GLU A 19 -5.82 3.32 -31.34
C GLU A 19 -5.68 2.48 -30.07
N TYR A 20 -4.57 1.78 -29.88
CA TYR A 20 -4.28 0.99 -28.67
C TYR A 20 -3.59 1.79 -27.55
N ARG A 21 -3.44 3.12 -27.72
CA ARG A 21 -3.02 4.03 -26.65
C ARG A 21 -4.20 4.34 -25.71
N PHE A 22 -4.52 3.40 -24.83
CA PHE A 22 -5.61 3.57 -23.87
C PHE A 22 -5.24 4.55 -22.75
N ASP A 23 -6.17 5.44 -22.41
CA ASP A 23 -6.11 6.28 -21.22
C ASP A 23 -6.58 5.48 -20.00
N TYR A 24 -5.63 4.89 -19.28
CA TYR A 24 -5.90 4.04 -18.12
C TYR A 24 -6.46 4.81 -16.92
N GLU A 25 -6.39 6.14 -16.89
CA GLU A 25 -7.04 6.94 -15.84
C GLU A 25 -8.58 6.88 -15.95
N LYS A 26 -9.11 6.64 -17.15
CA LYS A 26 -10.54 6.47 -17.42
C LYS A 26 -10.99 5.00 -17.36
N ALA A 27 -10.07 4.07 -17.08
CA ALA A 27 -10.40 2.66 -17.05
C ALA A 27 -11.34 2.35 -15.88
N LYS A 28 -12.29 1.44 -16.11
CA LYS A 28 -13.14 0.94 -15.02
C LYS A 28 -12.28 0.11 -14.05
N PRO A 29 -12.54 0.19 -12.74
CA PRO A 29 -11.91 -0.67 -11.75
C PRO A 29 -12.06 -2.15 -12.13
N ASN A 30 -10.99 -2.92 -12.00
CA ASN A 30 -10.99 -4.34 -12.37
C ASN A 30 -11.99 -5.13 -11.51
N ARG A 31 -12.98 -5.77 -12.14
CA ARG A 31 -14.00 -6.58 -11.46
C ARG A 31 -13.45 -7.84 -10.77
N PHE A 32 -12.31 -8.33 -11.22
CA PHE A 32 -11.62 -9.49 -10.67
C PHE A 32 -10.57 -9.09 -9.64
N ALA A 33 -10.20 -7.82 -9.57
CA ALA A 33 -9.41 -7.35 -8.44
C ALA A 33 -10.27 -7.53 -7.20
N VAL A 34 -9.72 -8.22 -6.20
CA VAL A 34 -10.36 -8.38 -4.90
C VAL A 34 -10.58 -6.97 -4.36
N ASN A 35 -11.81 -6.48 -4.49
CA ASN A 35 -12.20 -5.22 -3.90
C ASN A 35 -12.21 -5.47 -2.40
N HIS A 36 -11.11 -5.17 -1.72
CA HIS A 36 -11.01 -5.21 -0.25
C HIS A 36 -11.95 -4.20 0.43
N LYS A 37 -12.94 -3.63 -0.27
CA LYS A 37 -13.93 -2.68 0.25
C LYS A 37 -14.73 -3.24 1.43
N THR A 38 -14.87 -4.56 1.56
CA THR A 38 -15.59 -5.21 2.66
C THR A 38 -14.77 -5.28 3.95
N GLN A 39 -13.44 -5.17 3.89
CA GLN A 39 -12.56 -5.15 5.06
C GLN A 39 -11.63 -3.97 4.92
N LYS A 40 -11.83 -2.93 5.73
CA LYS A 40 -10.97 -1.75 5.77
C LYS A 40 -9.52 -2.21 5.98
N LEU A 41 -8.76 -2.34 4.90
CA LEU A 41 -7.36 -2.71 4.95
C LEU A 41 -6.59 -1.51 5.47
N THR A 42 -6.09 -1.61 6.68
CA THR A 42 -5.16 -0.64 7.23
C THR A 42 -3.76 -1.06 6.79
N VAL A 43 -3.17 -0.28 5.89
CA VAL A 43 -1.77 -0.46 5.48
C VAL A 43 -0.89 0.31 6.47
N VAL A 44 0.07 -0.37 7.07
CA VAL A 44 1.07 0.22 7.97
C VAL A 44 2.42 0.08 7.31
N VAL A 45 3.15 1.19 7.18
CA VAL A 45 4.53 1.20 6.67
C VAL A 45 5.46 0.97 7.86
N LEU A 46 6.35 -0.02 7.72
CA LEU A 46 7.42 -0.30 8.68
C LEU A 46 8.73 0.26 8.14
N ASP A 47 9.62 0.68 9.03
CA ASP A 47 11.00 1.00 8.68
C ASP A 47 11.77 -0.26 8.26
N GLU A 48 12.84 -0.06 7.50
CA GLU A 48 13.61 -1.15 6.86
C GLU A 48 14.21 -2.12 7.89
N ASP A 49 14.74 -1.60 8.99
CA ASP A 49 15.33 -2.37 10.08
C ASP A 49 14.30 -3.28 10.77
N VAL A 50 13.08 -2.76 10.98
CA VAL A 50 11.97 -3.51 11.57
C VAL A 50 11.45 -4.57 10.60
N ALA A 51 11.32 -4.22 9.31
CA ALA A 51 10.85 -5.12 8.27
C ALA A 51 11.79 -6.32 8.03
N GLN A 52 13.11 -6.13 8.21
CA GLN A 52 14.08 -7.23 8.15
C GLN A 52 13.86 -8.27 9.25
N VAL A 53 13.44 -7.85 10.43
CA VAL A 53 13.17 -8.74 11.57
C VAL A 53 11.78 -9.40 11.44
N PHE A 54 10.78 -8.64 10.99
CA PHE A 54 9.40 -9.11 10.91
C PHE A 54 8.94 -9.28 9.45
N THR A 55 9.25 -10.44 8.88
CA THR A 55 8.95 -10.73 7.46
C THR A 55 7.48 -11.08 7.19
N THR A 56 6.68 -11.35 8.22
CA THR A 56 5.26 -11.73 8.08
C THR A 56 4.34 -10.86 8.92
N PRO A 57 3.12 -10.54 8.43
CA PRO A 57 2.15 -9.76 9.18
C PRO A 57 1.69 -10.49 10.46
N GLU A 58 1.69 -11.83 10.47
CA GLU A 58 1.36 -12.61 11.68
C GLU A 58 2.40 -12.41 12.78
N SER A 59 3.69 -12.37 12.43
CA SER A 59 4.77 -12.16 13.39
C SER A 59 4.68 -10.78 14.05
N VAL A 60 4.46 -9.73 13.24
CA VAL A 60 4.23 -8.36 13.74
C VAL A 60 3.06 -8.31 14.70
N ASN A 61 1.89 -8.82 14.27
CA ASN A 61 0.68 -8.75 15.05
C ASN A 61 0.76 -9.53 16.37
N LYS A 62 1.49 -10.66 16.40
CA LYS A 62 1.70 -11.44 17.63
C LYS A 62 2.49 -10.64 18.67
N VAL A 63 3.56 -9.97 18.27
CA VAL A 63 4.37 -9.15 19.17
C VAL A 63 3.59 -7.93 19.64
N LEU A 64 2.90 -7.22 18.74
CA LEU A 64 2.08 -6.07 19.12
C LEU A 64 0.98 -6.43 20.12
N ARG A 65 0.33 -7.59 19.98
CA ARG A 65 -0.67 -8.07 20.95
C ARG A 65 -0.07 -8.42 22.30
N ALA A 66 1.07 -9.14 22.32
CA ALA A 66 1.78 -9.45 23.56
C ALA A 66 2.24 -8.16 24.28
N LEU A 67 2.63 -7.14 23.52
CA LEU A 67 2.99 -5.84 24.07
C LEU A 67 1.77 -5.13 24.69
N ILE A 68 0.62 -5.14 24.00
CA ILE A 68 -0.63 -4.58 24.55
C ILE A 68 -1.05 -5.29 25.85
N GLU A 69 -0.87 -6.61 25.94
CA GLU A 69 -1.20 -7.39 27.15
C GLU A 69 -0.26 -7.12 28.33
N SER A 70 1.01 -6.84 28.04
CA SER A 70 2.05 -6.59 29.06
C SER A 70 2.18 -5.13 29.47
N MET A 71 1.67 -4.21 28.65
CA MET A 71 1.61 -2.79 29.00
C MET A 71 0.56 -2.57 30.10
N PRO A 72 0.89 -1.80 31.15
CA PRO A 72 -0.12 -1.41 32.12
C PRO A 72 -1.20 -0.63 31.38
N GLN A 73 -2.46 -1.05 31.52
CA GLN A 73 -3.57 -0.29 30.96
C GLN A 73 -3.51 1.10 31.57
N SER A 74 -3.19 2.10 30.75
CA SER A 74 -3.28 3.49 31.17
C SER A 74 -4.75 3.77 31.47
N ALA A 75 -5.14 3.64 32.74
CA ALA A 75 -6.29 4.33 33.28
C ALA A 75 -6.00 5.83 33.15
N GLY A 76 -6.42 6.44 32.04
CA GLY A 76 -6.10 7.84 31.77
C GLY A 76 -6.49 8.26 30.36
N GLY A 77 -7.78 8.40 30.12
CA GLY A 77 -8.33 8.97 28.89
C GLY A 77 -9.82 9.30 28.98
N GLU A 78 -10.30 9.61 30.17
CA GLU A 78 -11.58 10.30 30.38
C GLU A 78 -11.28 11.82 30.39
N THR A 79 -12.06 12.59 29.64
CA THR A 79 -12.21 14.06 29.65
C THR A 79 -11.04 14.93 29.15
N ALA A 80 -11.20 15.48 27.94
CA ALA A 80 -11.29 16.94 27.69
C ALA A 80 -11.63 17.20 26.21
#